data_AF-A0A8S2S4H5-F1
#
_entry.id   AF-A0A8S2S4H5-F1
#
_cell.length_a   1.000
_cell.length_b   1.000
_cell.length_c   1.000
_cell.angle_alpha   90.00
_cell.angle_beta   90.00
_cell.angle_gamma   90.00
#
_symmetry.space_group_name_H-M   'P 1'
#
loop_
_entity.id
_entity.type
_entity.pdbx_description
1 polymer ?
#
loop_
_entity_poly.entity_id
_entity_poly.type
_entity_poly.pdbx_seq_one_letter_code
_entity_poly.pdbx_strand_id
1 'polypeptide(L)' 'MVLENSFVPSLYVIKGIVILDNDGNRILAKYYNQSFSTVKEQKDFEKSLFNKTHKGAGDVILLDNLT' A
#
# COMPACT_ATOMS: atom_id res chain seq x y z
N MET A 1 6.91 -11.84 -38.82
CA MET A 1 7.35 -12.30 -37.48
C MET A 1 6.84 -11.28 -36.47
N VAL A 2 5.65 -11.53 -35.93
CA VAL A 2 5.08 -10.68 -34.87
C VAL A 2 5.68 -11.24 -33.59
N LEU A 3 6.45 -10.42 -32.87
CA LEU A 3 6.91 -10.79 -31.53
C LEU A 3 5.66 -10.84 -30.66
N GLU A 4 5.26 -12.06 -30.28
CA GLU A 4 4.20 -12.24 -29.30
C GLU A 4 4.61 -11.48 -28.05
N ASN A 5 3.85 -10.43 -27.76
CA ASN A 5 3.91 -9.74 -26.50
C ASN A 5 3.39 -10.76 -25.48
N SER A 6 4.32 -11.48 -24.83
CA SER A 6 3.99 -12.42 -23.76
C SER A 6 3.06 -11.69 -22.80
N PHE A 7 1.80 -12.10 -22.76
CA PHE A 7 0.76 -11.50 -21.95
C PHE A 7 1.09 -11.81 -20.49
N VAL A 8 2.02 -11.05 -19.91
CA VAL A 8 2.24 -11.05 -18.48
C VAL A 8 0.95 -10.47 -17.92
N PRO A 9 0.15 -11.21 -17.14
CA PRO A 9 -1.00 -10.62 -16.51
C PRO A 9 -0.49 -9.50 -15.59
N SER A 10 -0.74 -8.24 -15.95
CA SER A 10 -0.46 -7.11 -15.08
C SER A 10 -1.57 -7.07 -14.01
N LEU A 11 -1.52 -7.99 -13.07
CA LEU A 11 -2.44 -8.00 -11.94
C LEU A 11 -1.93 -6.95 -10.94
N TYR A 12 -2.42 -5.72 -11.05
CA TYR A 12 -2.15 -4.63 -10.11
C TYR A 12 -2.89 -4.86 -8.77
N VAL A 13 -2.63 -6.00 -8.12
CA VAL A 13 -3.27 -6.37 -6.83
C VAL A 13 -2.74 -5.50 -5.69
N ILE A 14 -1.47 -5.13 -5.78
CA ILE A 14 -0.81 -4.33 -4.75
C ILE A 14 -1.07 -2.85 -5.01
N LYS A 15 -1.89 -2.22 -4.15
CA LYS A 15 -2.16 -0.77 -4.20
C LYS A 15 -0.95 0.05 -3.74
N GLY A 16 -0.19 -0.47 -2.78
CA GLY A 16 1.04 0.15 -2.31
C GLY A 16 1.83 -0.71 -1.33
N ILE A 17 3.10 -0.37 -1.14
CA ILE A 17 4.01 -0.93 -0.13
C ILE A 17 4.50 0.23 0.72
N VAL A 18 4.43 0.07 2.04
CA VAL A 18 4.84 1.08 3.02
C VAL A 18 5.70 0.44 4.09
N ILE A 19 6.76 1.12 4.48
CA ILE A 19 7.61 0.81 5.62
C ILE A 19 7.59 2.01 6.56
N LEU A 20 7.16 1.77 7.79
CA LEU A 20 7.09 2.77 8.86
C LEU A 20 8.11 2.43 9.96
N ASP A 21 8.60 3.45 10.65
CA ASP A 21 9.39 3.27 11.87
C ASP A 21 8.49 2.94 13.09
N ASN A 22 9.11 2.81 14.26
CA ASN A 22 8.42 2.48 15.50
C ASN A 22 7.50 3.60 16.03
N ASP A 23 7.65 4.83 15.52
CA ASP A 23 6.83 5.98 15.89
C ASP A 23 5.73 6.25 14.84
N GLY A 24 5.67 5.45 13.77
CA GLY A 24 4.71 5.57 12.69
C GLY A 24 5.12 6.56 11.60
N ASN A 25 6.37 7.04 11.58
CA ASN A 25 6.87 7.87 10.50
C ASN A 25 7.26 7.02 9.29
N ARG A 26 7.00 7.56 8.10
CA ARG A 26 7.35 6.93 6.83
C ARG A 26 8.86 6.87 6.63
N ILE A 27 9.40 5.66 6.54
CA ILE A 27 10.75 5.42 5.99
C ILE A 27 10.67 5.33 4.46
N LEU A 28 9.71 4.54 3.96
CA LEU A 28 9.49 4.36 2.53
C LEU A 28 8.01 4.15 2.25
N ALA A 29 7.51 4.75 1.17
CA ALA A 29 6.19 4.46 0.64
C ALA A 29 6.24 4.47 -0.89
N LYS A 30 5.67 3.43 -1.50
CA LYS A 30 5.48 3.34 -2.94
C LYS A 30 4.06 2.88 -3.23
N TYR A 31 3.29 3.76 -3.85
CA TYR A 31 1.92 3.50 -4.29
C TYR A 31 1.92 3.23 -5.78
N TYR A 32 1.20 2.19 -6.19
CA TYR A 32 1.20 1.70 -7.58
C TYR A 32 -0.10 2.05 -8.32
N ASN A 33 -1.11 2.58 -7.61
CA ASN A 33 -2.36 3.01 -8.20
C ASN A 33 -2.76 4.43 -7.73
N GLN A 34 -3.85 4.97 -8.28
CA GLN A 34 -4.36 6.31 -7.95
C GLN A 34 -5.28 6.34 -6.72
N SER A 35 -5.42 5.25 -5.95
CA SER A 35 -6.27 5.23 -4.74
C SER A 35 -5.81 6.22 -3.67
N PHE A 36 -4.53 6.62 -3.69
CA PHE A 36 -3.94 7.61 -2.79
C PHE A 36 -3.24 8.70 -3.61
N SER A 37 -4.05 9.52 -4.27
CA SER A 37 -3.60 10.49 -5.28
C SER A 37 -2.78 11.64 -4.68
N THR A 38 -2.99 11.97 -3.41
CA THR A 38 -2.28 13.05 -2.73
C THR A 38 -1.39 12.56 -1.60
N VAL A 39 -0.31 13.30 -1.31
CA VAL A 39 0.58 13.02 -0.17
C VAL A 39 -0.19 13.05 1.15
N LYS A 40 -1.24 13.88 1.26
CA LYS A 40 -2.10 13.95 2.44
C LYS A 40 -2.86 12.64 2.65
N GLU A 41 -3.56 12.15 1.63
CA GLU A 41 -4.30 10.88 1.70
C GLU A 41 -3.38 9.69 2.01
N GLN A 42 -2.17 9.68 1.44
CA GLN A 42 -1.16 8.67 1.76
C GLN A 42 -0.80 8.70 3.25
N LYS A 43 -0.51 9.87 3.81
CA LYS A 43 -0.16 10.01 5.24
C LYS A 43 -1.33 9.66 6.16
N ASP A 44 -2.55 10.03 5.78
CA ASP A 44 -3.76 9.70 6.55
C ASP A 44 -3.98 8.18 6.58
N PHE A 45 -3.76 7.51 5.44
CA PHE A 45 -3.77 6.05 5.35
C PHE A 45 -2.67 5.41 6.21
N GLU A 46 -1.43 5.88 6.12
CA GLU A 46 -0.29 5.36 6.89
C GLU A 46 -0.53 5.48 8.40
N LYS A 47 -1.09 6.61 8.84
CA LYS A 47 -1.46 6.83 10.24
C LYS A 47 -2.54 5.84 10.69
N SER A 48 -3.56 5.61 9.86
CA SER A 48 -4.61 4.61 10.13
C SER A 48 -4.03 3.19 10.21
N LEU A 49 -3.17 2.84 9.26
CA LEU A 49 -2.45 1.56 9.22
C LEU A 49 -1.65 1.36 10.51
N PHE A 50 -0.78 2.30 10.86
CA PHE A 50 0.06 2.23 12.06
C PHE A 50 -0.79 2.10 13.33
N ASN A 51 -1.81 2.94 13.49
CA ASN A 51 -2.70 2.89 14.65
C ASN A 51 -3.37 1.53 14.84
N LYS A 52 -3.69 0.83 13.74
CA LYS A 52 -4.36 -0.48 13.76
C LYS A 52 -3.38 -1.65 13.87
N THR A 53 -2.10 -1.51 13.47
CA THR A 53 -1.13 -2.62 13.47
C THR A 53 -0.08 -2.55 14.57
N HIS A 54 0.34 -1.36 15.05
CA HIS A 54 1.50 -1.20 15.95
C HIS A 54 1.40 -1.96 17.28
N LYS A 55 0.18 -2.24 17.76
CA LYS A 55 -0.08 -2.99 19.02
C LYS A 55 -0.52 -4.44 18.79
N GLY A 56 -0.80 -4.83 17.54
CA GLY A 56 -1.30 -6.15 17.20
C GLY A 56 -0.19 -7.07 16.70
N ALA A 57 -0.29 -8.38 17.00
CA ALA A 57 0.59 -9.41 16.45
C ALA A 57 0.21 -9.82 15.00
N GLY A 58 -0.38 -8.91 14.22
CA GLY A 58 -1.11 -9.25 13.00
C GLY A 58 -0.26 -9.22 11.74
N ASP A 59 -0.04 -10.38 11.13
CA ASP A 59 0.59 -10.53 9.80
C ASP A 59 -0.34 -10.06 8.66
N VAL A 60 -1.66 -10.15 8.85
CA VAL A 60 -2.69 -9.75 7.87
C VAL A 60 -3.88 -9.11 8.58
N ILE A 61 -4.28 -7.91 8.17
CA ILE A 61 -5.47 -7.21 8.67
C ILE A 61 -6.37 -6.72 7.54
N LEU A 62 -7.67 -6.62 7.82
CA LEU A 62 -8.63 -5.91 6.98
C LEU A 62 -8.64 -4.44 7.40
N LEU A 63 -8.42 -3.55 6.43
CA LEU A 63 -8.46 -2.10 6.62
C LEU A 63 -9.70 -1.53 5.92
N ASP A 64 -10.48 -0.76 6.67
CA ASP A 64 -11.72 -0.17 6.18
C ASP A 64 -11.45 0.75 4.96
N ASN A 65 -12.38 0.75 3.99
CA ASN A 65 -12.39 1.62 2.80
C ASN A 65 -11.27 1.40 1.75
N LEU A 66 -10.65 0.21 1.70
CA LEU A 66 -9.70 -0.17 0.65
C LEU A 66 -10.33 -1.06 -0.45
N THR A 67 -11.43 -0.63 -1.06
CA THR A 67 -12.06 -1.33 -2.20
C THR A 67 -11.31 -1.11 -3.51
#